data_AF-A0A7X7NQF9-F1
#
_entry.id   AF-A0A7X7NQF9-F1
#
_cell.length_a   1.000
_cell.length_b   1.000
_cell.length_c   1.000
_cell.angle_alpha   90.00
_cell.angle_beta   90.00
_cell.angle_gamma   90.00
#
_symmetry.space_group_name_H-M   'P 1'
#
loop_
_entity.id
_entity.type
_entity.pdbx_description
1 polymer ?
#
loop_
_entity_poly.entity_id
_entity_poly.type
_entity_poly.pdbx_seq_one_letter_code
_entity_poly.pdbx_strand_id
1 'polypeptide(L)'
;MSGFPPHDLECPDPESCTGAVEGLTSRAGSGTLPTVTVPQDRRWFRVYDSVDGYALPNPGFGDTRFAPFDALGSEMRVPTFYLAETLEAALLESSLHSVAIQEPRVVDEVTLVGKLHAEVVPPHALTLVDLRDPSLLALGLTRDNLASSSPEHYPCTRRVARAIHAGVGHVQGITWHSRQAELTGRPPQEVAVVFADRVSASRGAWRLAPRRTAVGSLLEGSGKLLLDDLAEKLDVTFETSSHLDE
;
A
#
# COMPACT_ATOMS: atom_id res chain seq x y z
N MET A 1 -8.67 -25.94 -6.95
CA MET A 1 -8.62 -24.96 -5.85
C MET A 1 -7.31 -24.21 -5.97
N SER A 2 -7.28 -23.07 -6.68
CA SER A 2 -6.16 -22.13 -6.55
C SER A 2 -6.56 -21.19 -5.41
N GLY A 3 -6.30 -21.62 -4.18
CA GLY A 3 -6.50 -20.77 -3.01
C GLY A 3 -5.36 -19.76 -2.95
N PHE A 4 -5.65 -18.54 -2.49
CA PHE A 4 -4.58 -17.62 -2.10
C PHE A 4 -3.70 -18.28 -1.03
N PRO A 5 -2.41 -17.92 -0.93
CA PRO A 5 -1.61 -18.30 0.22
C PRO A 5 -2.32 -17.92 1.53
N PRO A 6 -2.18 -18.72 2.60
CA PRO A 6 -2.71 -18.38 3.92
C PRO A 6 -2.28 -16.97 4.32
N HIS A 7 -3.17 -16.23 4.99
CA HIS A 7 -2.75 -14.97 5.59
C HIS A 7 -1.77 -15.21 6.74
N ASP A 8 -0.76 -14.38 6.85
CA ASP A 8 0.15 -14.40 7.99
C ASP A 8 -0.23 -13.31 8.99
N LEU A 9 -0.54 -13.74 10.22
CA LEU A 9 -0.91 -12.89 11.36
C LEU A 9 -0.04 -13.21 12.60
N GLU A 10 0.94 -14.09 12.47
CA GLU A 10 1.83 -14.48 13.57
C GLU A 10 2.93 -13.44 13.74
N CYS A 11 2.89 -12.69 14.84
CA CYS A 11 3.87 -11.65 15.09
C CYS A 11 5.22 -12.31 15.46
N PRO A 12 6.33 -12.02 14.78
CA PRO A 12 7.60 -12.71 15.01
C PRO A 12 8.26 -12.34 16.34
N ASP A 13 7.91 -11.17 16.89
CA ASP A 13 8.39 -10.69 18.19
C ASP A 13 7.22 -10.15 19.02
N PRO A 14 6.44 -11.03 19.66
CA PRO A 14 5.29 -10.62 20.45
C PRO A 14 5.69 -9.79 21.66
N GLU A 15 6.87 -9.98 22.25
CA GLU A 15 7.25 -9.25 23.47
C GLU A 15 7.40 -7.74 23.21
N SER A 16 7.97 -7.36 22.07
CA SER A 16 8.16 -5.95 21.71
C SER A 16 6.95 -5.32 21.00
N CYS A 17 6.24 -6.08 20.17
CA CYS A 17 5.19 -5.53 19.29
C CYS A 17 3.81 -5.41 19.95
N THR A 18 3.55 -6.20 21.00
CA THR A 18 2.19 -6.43 21.49
C THR A 18 1.49 -5.16 21.98
N GLY A 19 2.17 -4.27 22.70
CA GLY A 19 1.53 -3.09 23.31
C GLY A 19 0.85 -2.15 22.30
N ALA A 20 1.56 -1.78 21.23
CA ALA A 20 1.01 -0.89 20.20
C ALA A 20 -0.10 -1.57 19.38
N VAL A 21 0.12 -2.83 19.00
CA VAL A 21 -0.82 -3.63 18.19
C VAL A 21 -2.12 -3.87 18.95
N GLU A 22 -2.05 -4.22 20.23
CA GLU A 22 -3.23 -4.41 21.09
C GLU A 22 -3.98 -3.10 21.31
N GLY A 23 -3.25 -2.01 21.59
CA GLY A 23 -3.85 -0.68 21.76
C GLY A 23 -4.64 -0.25 20.53
N LEU A 24 -4.08 -0.43 19.33
CA LEU A 24 -4.74 -0.12 18.07
C LEU A 24 -5.91 -1.06 17.76
N THR A 25 -5.75 -2.36 18.01
CA THR A 25 -6.81 -3.36 17.81
C THR A 25 -8.02 -3.09 18.72
N SER A 26 -7.77 -2.73 19.98
CA SER A 26 -8.80 -2.36 20.95
C SER A 26 -9.51 -1.06 20.54
N ARG A 27 -8.76 -0.04 20.10
CA ARG A 27 -9.33 1.20 19.57
C ARG A 27 -10.14 0.98 18.30
N ALA A 28 -9.71 0.09 17.42
CA ALA A 28 -10.46 -0.31 16.24
C ALA A 28 -11.81 -0.94 16.61
N GLY A 29 -11.81 -1.89 17.55
CA GLY A 29 -13.04 -2.54 18.02
C GLY A 29 -14.03 -1.59 18.70
N SER A 30 -13.53 -0.54 19.37
CA SER A 30 -14.35 0.49 20.02
C SER A 30 -14.71 1.68 19.11
N GLY A 31 -14.22 1.72 17.86
CA GLY A 31 -14.47 2.83 16.93
C GLY A 31 -13.82 4.16 17.37
N THR A 32 -12.74 4.12 18.14
CA THR A 32 -12.08 5.30 18.73
C THR A 32 -10.79 5.69 18.01
N LEU A 33 -10.49 5.06 16.88
CA LEU A 33 -9.38 5.47 16.03
C LEU A 33 -9.71 6.79 15.32
N PRO A 34 -8.72 7.70 15.17
CA PRO A 34 -8.90 8.91 14.39
C PRO A 34 -9.21 8.55 12.94
N THR A 35 -10.07 9.34 12.32
CA THR A 35 -10.43 9.17 10.91
C THR A 35 -10.23 10.48 10.17
N VAL A 36 -9.96 10.36 8.87
CA VAL A 36 -9.85 11.49 7.95
C VAL A 36 -10.77 11.24 6.76
N THR A 37 -11.42 12.31 6.30
CA THR A 37 -12.16 12.29 5.04
C THR A 37 -11.25 12.74 3.91
N VAL A 38 -10.95 11.83 2.99
CA VAL A 38 -10.29 12.12 1.73
C VAL A 38 -11.35 12.53 0.71
N PRO A 39 -11.27 13.72 0.11
CA PRO A 39 -12.28 14.18 -0.82
C PRO A 39 -12.24 13.38 -2.14
N GLN A 40 -13.39 13.30 -2.81
CA GLN A 40 -13.55 12.50 -4.04
C GLN A 40 -12.72 12.97 -5.23
N ASP A 41 -12.15 14.17 -5.17
CA ASP A 41 -11.28 14.75 -6.20
C ASP A 41 -9.79 14.51 -5.94
N ARG A 42 -9.45 13.92 -4.78
CA ARG A 42 -8.08 13.45 -4.48
C ARG A 42 -7.68 12.43 -5.54
N ARG A 43 -6.51 12.67 -6.11
CA ARG A 43 -5.87 11.77 -7.06
C ARG A 43 -4.85 10.93 -6.34
N TRP A 44 -4.78 9.67 -6.73
CA TRP A 44 -3.90 8.69 -6.15
C TRP A 44 -3.16 7.96 -7.25
N PHE A 45 -1.88 7.70 -7.06
CA PHE A 45 -1.13 6.77 -7.88
C PHE A 45 -1.31 5.35 -7.35
N ARG A 46 -1.35 4.39 -8.26
CA ARG A 46 -1.20 2.97 -7.95
C ARG A 46 -0.33 2.30 -9.00
N VAL A 47 0.37 1.25 -8.58
CA VAL A 47 1.06 0.31 -9.46
C VAL A 47 0.30 -1.02 -9.42
N TYR A 48 0.15 -1.67 -10.57
CA TYR A 48 -0.63 -2.90 -10.71
C TYR A 48 -0.11 -3.77 -11.84
N ASP A 49 -0.48 -5.04 -11.82
CA ASP A 49 -0.12 -6.00 -12.86
C ASP A 49 -1.03 -5.88 -14.09
N SER A 50 -0.48 -6.05 -15.28
CA SER A 50 -1.16 -5.97 -16.58
C SER A 50 -2.29 -6.98 -16.78
N VAL A 51 -2.27 -8.07 -16.01
CA VAL A 51 -3.36 -9.05 -15.97
C VAL A 51 -4.61 -8.48 -15.28
N ASP A 52 -4.42 -7.45 -14.46
CA ASP A 52 -5.46 -6.69 -13.78
C ASP A 52 -5.70 -5.33 -14.47
N GLY A 53 -6.81 -4.69 -14.13
CA GLY A 53 -7.10 -3.32 -14.54
C GLY A 53 -6.80 -2.31 -13.43
N TYR A 54 -6.55 -1.05 -13.79
CA TYR A 54 -6.37 0.06 -12.82
C TYR A 54 -7.56 0.26 -11.86
N ALA A 55 -8.73 -0.28 -12.19
CA ALA A 55 -9.95 -0.23 -11.37
C ALA A 55 -10.26 -1.58 -10.70
N LEU A 56 -9.43 -2.60 -10.89
CA LEU A 56 -9.56 -3.90 -10.22
C LEU A 56 -8.72 -3.90 -8.94
N PRO A 57 -9.30 -4.32 -7.80
CA PRO A 57 -8.54 -4.45 -6.57
C PRO A 57 -7.58 -5.64 -6.67
N ASN A 58 -6.49 -5.59 -5.92
CA ASN A 58 -5.70 -6.79 -5.67
C ASN A 58 -6.58 -7.77 -4.86
N PRO A 59 -6.87 -8.97 -5.38
CA PRO A 59 -7.79 -9.91 -4.74
C PRO A 59 -7.20 -10.61 -3.51
N GLY A 60 -5.92 -10.37 -3.19
CA GLY A 60 -5.24 -10.91 -2.03
C GLY A 60 -3.86 -11.52 -2.29
N PHE A 61 -3.23 -11.20 -3.43
CA PHE A 61 -1.87 -11.59 -3.74
C PHE A 61 -0.84 -10.62 -3.16
N GLY A 62 0.40 -11.09 -3.06
CA GLY A 62 1.52 -10.32 -2.54
C GLY A 62 1.62 -10.33 -1.02
N ASP A 63 2.60 -9.61 -0.50
CA ASP A 63 2.96 -9.57 0.91
C ASP A 63 3.20 -8.10 1.28
N THR A 64 2.15 -7.43 1.78
CA THR A 64 2.17 -5.98 2.03
C THR A 64 1.89 -5.67 3.50
N ARG A 65 2.12 -4.42 3.91
CA ARG A 65 2.01 -4.00 5.32
C ARG A 65 0.64 -4.27 5.92
N PHE A 66 -0.44 -3.95 5.20
CA PHE A 66 -1.80 -4.07 5.72
C PHE A 66 -2.64 -5.14 5.00
N ALA A 67 -2.04 -5.96 4.14
CA ALA A 67 -2.71 -7.04 3.41
C ALA A 67 -1.67 -8.11 2.98
N PRO A 68 -2.05 -9.36 2.73
CA PRO A 68 -3.41 -9.89 2.75
C PRO A 68 -3.88 -10.25 4.16
N PHE A 69 -5.21 -10.29 4.34
CA PHE A 69 -5.86 -10.94 5.47
C PHE A 69 -7.28 -11.36 5.09
N ASP A 70 -7.79 -12.40 5.77
CA ASP A 70 -9.18 -12.80 5.66
C ASP A 70 -10.04 -12.05 6.68
N ALA A 71 -11.26 -11.68 6.28
CA ALA A 71 -12.20 -10.95 7.10
C ALA A 71 -12.50 -11.72 8.40
N LEU A 72 -12.57 -11.01 9.53
CA LEU A 72 -12.72 -11.62 10.85
C LEU A 72 -13.97 -12.52 10.91
N GLY A 73 -13.79 -13.78 11.33
CA GLY A 73 -14.87 -14.77 11.39
C GLY A 73 -15.22 -15.43 10.04
N SER A 74 -14.42 -15.22 9.00
CA SER A 74 -14.58 -15.86 7.69
C SER A 74 -13.24 -16.31 7.10
N GLU A 75 -13.29 -17.15 6.08
CA GLU A 75 -12.14 -17.51 5.22
C GLU A 75 -12.12 -16.66 3.92
N MET A 76 -12.81 -15.51 3.93
CA MET A 76 -12.92 -14.64 2.77
C MET A 76 -11.81 -13.59 2.79
N ARG A 77 -10.92 -13.67 1.81
CA ARG A 77 -9.87 -12.68 1.56
C ARG A 77 -10.46 -11.30 1.30
N VAL A 78 -9.95 -10.28 2.00
CA VAL A 78 -10.34 -8.88 1.76
C VAL A 78 -9.54 -8.32 0.58
N PRO A 79 -10.18 -7.94 -0.55
CA PRO A 79 -9.48 -7.33 -1.67
C PRO A 79 -9.12 -5.88 -1.36
N THR A 80 -7.99 -5.40 -1.88
CA THR A 80 -7.48 -4.06 -1.54
C THR A 80 -7.02 -3.24 -2.75
N PHE A 81 -7.13 -1.92 -2.63
CA PHE A 81 -6.40 -0.98 -3.46
C PHE A 81 -5.28 -0.34 -2.63
N TYR A 82 -4.03 -0.50 -3.08
CA TYR A 82 -2.92 0.30 -2.58
C TYR A 82 -2.77 1.55 -3.42
N LEU A 83 -2.71 2.69 -2.74
CA LEU A 83 -2.74 4.03 -3.29
C LEU A 83 -1.61 4.86 -2.66
N ALA A 84 -1.05 5.78 -3.43
CA ALA A 84 -0.03 6.71 -2.95
C ALA A 84 -0.21 8.10 -3.54
N GLU A 85 0.24 9.13 -2.84
CA GLU A 85 0.15 10.52 -3.29
C GLU A 85 0.98 10.79 -4.54
N THR A 86 2.09 10.07 -4.70
CA THR A 86 3.01 10.17 -5.83
C THR A 86 3.28 8.80 -6.44
N LEU A 87 3.67 8.79 -7.73
CA LEU A 87 4.11 7.56 -8.40
C LEU A 87 5.36 6.98 -7.71
N GLU A 88 6.26 7.85 -7.27
CA GLU A 88 7.42 7.51 -6.43
C GLU A 88 7.02 6.68 -5.22
N ALA A 89 6.11 7.20 -4.39
CA ALA A 89 5.62 6.49 -3.22
C ALA A 89 4.89 5.18 -3.60
N ALA A 90 4.12 5.15 -4.70
CA ALA A 90 3.47 3.91 -5.14
C ALA A 90 4.48 2.82 -5.50
N LEU A 91 5.54 3.17 -6.23
CA LEU A 91 6.59 2.23 -6.63
C LEU A 91 7.42 1.75 -5.44
N LEU A 92 7.76 2.66 -4.54
CA LEU A 92 8.47 2.39 -3.31
C LEU A 92 7.68 1.48 -2.35
N GLU A 93 6.36 1.59 -2.29
CA GLU A 93 5.52 0.69 -1.49
C GLU A 93 5.23 -0.65 -2.17
N SER A 94 5.29 -0.75 -3.52
CA SER A 94 4.96 -1.97 -4.26
C SER A 94 6.19 -2.71 -4.78
N SER A 95 6.83 -2.19 -5.81
CA SER A 95 7.80 -2.92 -6.64
C SER A 95 9.24 -2.72 -6.15
N LEU A 96 9.49 -1.61 -5.45
CA LEU A 96 10.83 -1.21 -4.99
C LEU A 96 10.98 -1.28 -3.47
N HIS A 97 10.04 -1.92 -2.77
CA HIS A 97 9.97 -1.92 -1.30
C HIS A 97 11.24 -2.46 -0.63
N SER A 98 11.92 -3.43 -1.24
CA SER A 98 13.16 -4.00 -0.72
C SER A 98 14.40 -3.18 -1.08
N VAL A 99 14.39 -2.51 -2.24
CA VAL A 99 15.60 -1.86 -2.79
C VAL A 99 15.93 -0.55 -2.09
N ALA A 100 14.92 0.20 -1.65
CA ALA A 100 15.14 1.50 -1.00
C ALA A 100 15.88 1.44 0.35
N ILE A 101 16.19 0.23 0.85
CA ILE A 101 16.93 -0.01 2.09
C ILE A 101 18.39 -0.45 1.83
N GLN A 102 18.71 -0.90 0.61
CA GLN A 102 20.00 -1.53 0.28
C GLN A 102 20.92 -0.59 -0.51
N GLU A 103 22.24 -0.69 -0.27
CA GLU A 103 23.25 0.02 -1.06
C GLU A 103 24.21 -1.01 -1.71
N PRO A 104 24.48 -0.94 -3.04
CA PRO A 104 23.87 -0.02 -4.00
C PRO A 104 22.39 -0.34 -4.27
N ARG A 105 21.59 0.69 -4.58
CA ARG A 105 20.16 0.56 -4.87
C ARG A 105 19.93 0.05 -6.30
N VAL A 106 20.09 -1.25 -6.49
CA VAL A 106 19.90 -1.89 -7.80
C VAL A 106 18.58 -2.66 -7.82
N VAL A 107 17.79 -2.46 -8.87
CA VAL A 107 16.53 -3.18 -9.11
C VAL A 107 16.67 -3.96 -10.41
N ASP A 108 16.34 -5.25 -10.36
CA ASP A 108 16.20 -6.03 -11.59
C ASP A 108 14.94 -5.58 -12.35
N GLU A 109 15.12 -5.06 -13.56
CA GLU A 109 14.07 -4.58 -14.43
C GLU A 109 13.03 -5.67 -14.76
N VAL A 110 13.41 -6.95 -14.67
CA VAL A 110 12.49 -8.08 -14.83
C VAL A 110 11.31 -8.02 -13.84
N THR A 111 11.52 -7.45 -12.65
CA THR A 111 10.48 -7.30 -11.62
C THR A 111 9.38 -6.29 -12.00
N LEU A 112 9.66 -5.45 -13.00
CA LEU A 112 8.74 -4.45 -13.54
C LEU A 112 8.04 -4.91 -14.83
N VAL A 113 8.40 -6.08 -15.36
CA VAL A 113 7.75 -6.65 -16.54
C VAL A 113 6.26 -6.85 -16.27
N GLY A 114 5.42 -6.27 -17.13
CA GLY A 114 3.97 -6.33 -16.99
C GLY A 114 3.41 -5.46 -15.87
N LYS A 115 4.22 -4.60 -15.22
CA LYS A 115 3.72 -3.61 -14.25
C LYS A 115 3.30 -2.32 -14.96
N LEU A 116 2.14 -1.81 -14.60
CA LEU A 116 1.61 -0.52 -15.05
C LEU A 116 1.42 0.41 -13.87
N HIS A 117 1.40 1.71 -14.16
CA HIS A 117 0.95 2.71 -13.22
C HIS A 117 -0.40 3.30 -13.64
N ALA A 118 -1.14 3.84 -12.68
CA ALA A 118 -2.30 4.68 -12.94
C ALA A 118 -2.45 5.80 -11.90
N GLU A 119 -2.86 6.99 -12.33
CA GLU A 119 -3.38 8.07 -11.50
C GLU A 119 -4.91 7.96 -11.49
N VAL A 120 -5.46 7.51 -10.37
CA VAL A 120 -6.88 7.18 -10.18
C VAL A 120 -7.59 8.15 -9.24
N VAL A 121 -8.89 8.25 -9.42
CA VAL A 121 -9.82 9.04 -8.60
C VAL A 121 -10.88 8.09 -8.04
N PRO A 122 -11.13 8.11 -6.72
CA PRO A 122 -12.08 7.21 -6.08
C PRO A 122 -13.53 7.53 -6.50
N PRO A 123 -14.46 6.57 -6.34
CA PRO A 123 -15.87 6.77 -6.71
C PRO A 123 -16.62 7.79 -5.85
N HIS A 124 -16.15 8.04 -4.63
CA HIS A 124 -16.71 8.99 -3.67
C HIS A 124 -15.63 9.40 -2.66
N ALA A 125 -15.97 10.34 -1.77
CA ALA A 125 -15.09 10.68 -0.65
C ALA A 125 -14.86 9.45 0.23
N LEU A 126 -13.62 9.23 0.67
CA LEU A 126 -13.24 8.09 1.48
C LEU A 126 -13.06 8.52 2.94
N THR A 127 -13.62 7.76 3.87
CA THR A 127 -13.34 7.84 5.31
C THR A 127 -12.31 6.77 5.63
N LEU A 128 -11.09 7.19 5.92
CA LEU A 128 -9.96 6.32 6.23
C LEU A 128 -9.56 6.48 7.69
N VAL A 129 -9.09 5.41 8.32
CA VAL A 129 -8.37 5.53 9.59
C VAL A 129 -7.07 6.28 9.35
N ASP A 130 -6.82 7.30 10.16
CA ASP A 130 -5.65 8.16 10.03
C ASP A 130 -4.51 7.68 10.93
N LEU A 131 -3.53 7.00 10.35
CA LEU A 131 -2.29 6.56 10.98
C LEU A 131 -1.09 7.34 10.44
N ARG A 132 -1.29 8.58 9.98
CA ARG A 132 -0.18 9.50 9.67
C ARG A 132 0.51 9.94 10.96
N ASP A 133 1.77 10.38 10.87
CA ASP A 133 2.61 10.62 12.05
C ASP A 133 1.98 11.53 13.12
N PRO A 134 1.32 12.67 12.79
CA PRO A 134 0.67 13.50 13.81
C PRO A 134 -0.44 12.76 14.56
N SER A 135 -1.20 11.92 13.87
CA SER A 135 -2.30 11.13 14.43
C SER A 135 -1.77 9.96 15.26
N LEU A 136 -0.67 9.32 14.86
CA LEU A 136 0.03 8.32 15.69
C LEU A 136 0.56 8.94 16.99
N LEU A 137 1.19 10.10 16.91
CA LEU A 137 1.69 10.81 18.09
C LEU A 137 0.56 11.16 19.06
N ALA A 138 -0.60 11.60 18.56
CA ALA A 138 -1.78 11.86 19.38
C ALA A 138 -2.34 10.60 20.07
N LEU A 139 -2.06 9.41 19.53
CA LEU A 139 -2.39 8.12 20.14
C LEU A 139 -1.33 7.62 21.13
N GLY A 140 -0.23 8.36 21.30
CA GLY A 140 0.92 7.95 22.11
C GLY A 140 1.80 6.91 21.44
N LEU A 141 1.75 6.81 20.11
CA LEU A 141 2.50 5.85 19.30
C LEU A 141 3.54 6.57 18.43
N THR A 142 4.56 5.83 18.00
CA THR A 142 5.52 6.29 17.00
C THR A 142 5.31 5.55 15.69
N ARG A 143 5.89 6.07 14.61
CA ARG A 143 5.86 5.40 13.31
C ARG A 143 6.55 4.04 13.31
N ASP A 144 7.55 3.82 14.16
CA ASP A 144 8.24 2.52 14.30
C ASP A 144 7.28 1.42 14.74
N ASN A 145 6.21 1.78 15.45
CA ASN A 145 5.19 0.82 15.85
C ASN A 145 4.33 0.32 14.68
N LEU A 146 4.34 0.98 13.53
CA LEU A 146 3.44 0.68 12.40
C LEU A 146 4.03 0.99 11.02
N ALA A 147 4.21 2.28 10.71
CA ALA A 147 4.55 2.73 9.36
C ALA A 147 6.00 2.38 9.00
N SER A 148 6.92 2.46 9.97
CA SER A 148 8.35 2.19 9.77
C SER A 148 8.78 0.79 10.19
N SER A 149 7.82 -0.07 10.58
CA SER A 149 8.12 -1.47 10.89
C SER A 149 8.65 -2.19 9.65
N SER A 150 9.62 -3.08 9.87
CA SER A 150 10.22 -3.90 8.84
C SER A 150 9.26 -5.01 8.36
N PRO A 151 9.47 -5.58 7.16
CA PRO A 151 8.55 -6.55 6.56
C PRO A 151 8.23 -7.76 7.43
N GLU A 152 9.18 -8.22 8.24
CA GLU A 152 8.97 -9.30 9.20
C GLU A 152 7.82 -9.00 10.20
N HIS A 153 7.56 -7.73 10.50
CA HIS A 153 6.47 -7.31 11.39
C HIS A 153 5.14 -7.02 10.66
N TYR A 154 5.04 -7.27 9.35
CA TYR A 154 3.77 -7.17 8.62
C TYR A 154 2.61 -7.99 9.23
N PRO A 155 2.83 -9.17 9.83
CA PRO A 155 1.75 -9.89 10.51
C PRO A 155 1.09 -9.06 11.62
N CYS A 156 1.87 -8.23 12.32
CA CYS A 156 1.39 -7.39 13.40
C CYS A 156 0.54 -6.21 12.86
N THR A 157 0.96 -5.57 11.74
CA THR A 157 0.16 -4.52 11.07
C THR A 157 -1.10 -5.08 10.37
N ARG A 158 -1.06 -6.31 9.85
CA ARG A 158 -2.24 -7.01 9.30
C ARG A 158 -3.28 -7.30 10.38
N ARG A 159 -2.87 -7.65 11.60
CA ARG A 159 -3.79 -7.77 12.74
C ARG A 159 -4.54 -6.46 12.99
N VAL A 160 -3.83 -5.33 12.96
CA VAL A 160 -4.43 -4.00 13.09
C VAL A 160 -5.41 -3.72 11.94
N ALA A 161 -5.01 -3.96 10.69
CA ALA A 161 -5.90 -3.75 9.54
C ALA A 161 -7.15 -4.63 9.58
N ARG A 162 -6.99 -5.90 9.98
CA ARG A 162 -8.10 -6.84 10.16
C ARG A 162 -9.05 -6.39 11.26
N ALA A 163 -8.54 -5.83 12.35
CA ALA A 163 -9.36 -5.24 13.41
C ALA A 163 -10.08 -3.97 12.96
N ILE A 164 -9.41 -3.10 12.20
CA ILE A 164 -10.01 -1.89 11.61
C ILE A 164 -11.12 -2.27 10.62
N HIS A 165 -10.90 -3.30 9.81
CA HIS A 165 -11.94 -3.86 8.96
C HIS A 165 -13.08 -4.37 9.85
N ALA A 166 -12.85 -5.25 10.82
CA ALA A 166 -13.91 -5.75 11.68
C ALA A 166 -14.61 -4.69 12.58
N GLY A 167 -14.00 -3.53 12.78
CA GLY A 167 -14.39 -2.51 13.73
C GLY A 167 -15.67 -1.73 13.40
N VAL A 168 -16.15 -1.00 14.41
CA VAL A 168 -17.35 -0.15 14.33
C VAL A 168 -17.04 1.12 13.53
N GLY A 169 -17.90 1.48 12.58
CA GLY A 169 -17.80 2.75 11.83
C GLY A 169 -17.61 2.63 10.32
N HIS A 170 -17.53 1.40 9.77
CA HIS A 170 -17.48 1.14 8.32
C HIS A 170 -16.47 2.00 7.53
N VAL A 171 -15.33 2.32 8.17
CA VAL A 171 -14.20 2.97 7.50
C VAL A 171 -13.76 2.17 6.28
N GLN A 172 -13.40 2.85 5.20
CA GLN A 172 -13.10 2.22 3.92
C GLN A 172 -11.62 1.83 3.77
N GLY A 173 -10.78 2.12 4.76
CA GLY A 173 -9.36 1.83 4.67
C GLY A 173 -8.54 2.53 5.72
N ILE A 174 -7.24 2.63 5.44
CA ILE A 174 -6.22 3.20 6.32
C ILE A 174 -5.32 4.10 5.48
N THR A 175 -4.91 5.24 6.03
CA THR A 175 -3.86 6.09 5.46
C THR A 175 -2.71 6.29 6.45
N TRP A 176 -1.49 6.34 5.96
CA TRP A 176 -0.27 6.56 6.74
C TRP A 176 0.77 7.30 5.89
N HIS A 177 1.88 7.70 6.51
CA HIS A 177 3.03 8.22 5.78
C HIS A 177 3.98 7.10 5.36
N SER A 178 4.41 7.10 4.10
CA SER A 178 5.31 6.08 3.56
C SER A 178 6.60 5.95 4.37
N ARG A 179 7.01 4.71 4.64
CA ARG A 179 8.33 4.40 5.23
C ARG A 179 9.46 4.85 4.33
N GLN A 180 9.27 4.71 3.02
CA GLN A 180 10.33 4.90 2.06
C GLN A 180 10.65 6.39 1.87
N ALA A 181 9.64 7.25 1.97
CA ALA A 181 9.87 8.69 2.03
C ALA A 181 10.79 9.07 3.21
N GLU A 182 10.64 8.42 4.37
CA GLU A 182 11.53 8.64 5.51
C GLU A 182 12.95 8.15 5.24
N LEU A 183 13.11 6.91 4.79
CA LEU A 183 14.43 6.30 4.57
C LEU A 183 15.26 7.03 3.51
N THR A 184 14.58 7.72 2.59
CA THR A 184 15.20 8.51 1.52
C THR A 184 15.33 10.00 1.86
N GLY A 185 14.99 10.42 3.09
CA GLY A 185 15.07 11.82 3.54
C GLY A 185 14.10 12.76 2.83
N ARG A 186 13.04 12.22 2.23
CA ARG A 186 12.01 12.95 1.50
C ARG A 186 10.93 13.47 2.47
N PRO A 187 10.19 14.52 2.07
CA PRO A 187 8.99 14.93 2.80
C PRO A 187 8.00 13.77 2.92
N PRO A 188 7.23 13.68 4.03
CA PRO A 188 6.22 12.64 4.20
C PRO A 188 5.30 12.55 2.98
N GLN A 189 5.14 11.34 2.45
CA GLN A 189 4.24 11.04 1.33
C GLN A 189 3.06 10.24 1.86
N GLU A 190 1.84 10.67 1.56
CA GLU A 190 0.65 9.93 1.97
C GLU A 190 0.48 8.66 1.13
N VAL A 191 0.18 7.56 1.81
CA VAL A 191 -0.17 6.28 1.23
C VAL A 191 -1.44 5.77 1.89
N ALA A 192 -2.18 4.94 1.18
CA ALA A 192 -3.43 4.39 1.66
C ALA A 192 -3.66 2.98 1.15
N VAL A 193 -4.35 2.20 1.96
CA VAL A 193 -4.96 0.92 1.59
C VAL A 193 -6.46 1.08 1.73
N VAL A 194 -7.20 0.78 0.67
CA VAL A 194 -8.67 0.83 0.65
C VAL A 194 -9.20 -0.60 0.56
N PHE A 195 -10.10 -0.96 1.47
CA PHE A 195 -10.80 -2.24 1.47
C PHE A 195 -11.87 -2.22 0.38
N ALA A 196 -11.65 -3.00 -0.69
CA ALA A 196 -12.43 -2.90 -1.91
C ALA A 196 -13.88 -3.39 -1.73
N ASP A 197 -14.14 -4.22 -0.72
CA ASP A 197 -15.48 -4.66 -0.33
C ASP A 197 -16.32 -3.55 0.33
N ARG A 198 -15.72 -2.39 0.63
CA ARG A 198 -16.37 -1.22 1.24
C ARG A 198 -16.55 -0.03 0.30
N VAL A 199 -16.08 -0.15 -0.92
CA VAL A 199 -16.16 0.89 -1.95
C VAL A 199 -16.68 0.27 -3.23
N SER A 200 -17.34 1.07 -4.07
CA SER A 200 -17.77 0.53 -5.36
C SER A 200 -16.56 0.17 -6.23
N ALA A 201 -16.46 -1.11 -6.58
CA ALA A 201 -15.53 -1.62 -7.57
C ALA A 201 -16.23 -1.91 -8.92
N SER A 202 -17.45 -1.40 -9.13
CA SER A 202 -18.15 -1.57 -10.40
C SER A 202 -17.38 -0.88 -11.54
N ARG A 203 -17.54 -1.38 -12.77
CA ARG A 203 -16.93 -0.76 -13.96
C ARG A 203 -17.23 0.74 -14.00
N GLY A 204 -16.19 1.56 -14.08
CA GLY A 204 -16.28 3.03 -14.16
C GLY A 204 -16.43 3.75 -12.82
N ALA A 205 -16.51 3.04 -11.69
CA ALA A 205 -16.53 3.65 -10.36
C ALA A 205 -15.20 4.38 -10.07
N TRP A 206 -14.08 3.69 -10.24
CA TRP A 206 -12.75 4.29 -10.24
C TRP A 206 -12.45 4.87 -11.60
N ARG A 207 -12.01 6.13 -11.64
CA ARG A 207 -11.74 6.87 -12.87
C ARG A 207 -10.26 7.21 -12.97
N LEU A 208 -9.75 7.31 -14.19
CA LEU A 208 -8.43 7.90 -14.41
C LEU A 208 -8.49 9.41 -14.27
N ALA A 209 -7.39 10.01 -13.80
CA ALA A 209 -7.20 11.44 -13.92
C ALA A 209 -7.28 11.89 -15.39
N PRO A 210 -7.81 13.09 -15.70
CA PRO A 210 -8.03 13.54 -17.08
C PRO A 210 -6.73 14.03 -17.74
N ARG A 211 -5.72 13.17 -17.82
CA ARG A 211 -4.40 13.44 -18.41
C ARG A 211 -3.94 12.24 -19.24
N ARG A 212 -3.20 12.50 -20.33
CA ARG A 212 -2.72 11.43 -21.24
C ARG A 212 -1.76 10.45 -20.58
N THR A 213 -1.03 10.90 -19.56
CA THR A 213 -0.06 10.10 -18.79
C THR A 213 -0.68 9.49 -17.53
N ALA A 214 -2.01 9.51 -17.37
CA ALA A 214 -2.67 8.97 -16.19
C ALA A 214 -2.60 7.45 -16.10
N VAL A 215 -2.17 6.74 -17.15
CA VAL A 215 -1.97 5.28 -17.14
C VAL A 215 -0.90 4.91 -18.16
N GLY A 216 -0.07 3.92 -17.86
CA GLY A 216 0.97 3.45 -18.78
C GLY A 216 1.76 2.27 -18.23
N SER A 217 2.42 1.54 -19.15
CA SER A 217 3.44 0.55 -18.81
C SER A 217 4.66 1.24 -18.20
N LEU A 218 5.22 0.70 -17.12
CA LEU A 218 6.42 1.25 -16.50
C LEU A 218 7.67 1.07 -17.36
N LEU A 219 7.67 0.11 -18.30
CA LEU A 219 8.81 -0.19 -19.17
C LEU A 219 8.65 0.34 -20.60
N GLU A 220 7.55 1.05 -20.91
CA GLU A 220 7.32 1.59 -22.25
C GLU A 220 6.74 3.02 -22.22
N GLY A 221 6.90 3.72 -23.35
CA GLY A 221 6.27 5.01 -23.59
C GLY A 221 6.52 6.04 -22.49
N SER A 222 5.48 6.78 -22.08
CA SER A 222 5.61 7.80 -21.03
C SER A 222 5.86 7.22 -19.64
N GLY A 223 5.49 5.96 -19.39
CA GLY A 223 5.74 5.35 -18.08
C GLY A 223 7.21 5.03 -17.86
N LYS A 224 7.94 4.62 -18.92
CA LYS A 224 9.40 4.48 -18.86
C LYS A 224 10.11 5.80 -18.56
N LEU A 225 9.69 6.90 -19.20
CA LEU A 225 10.24 8.23 -18.88
C LEU A 225 10.00 8.65 -17.43
N LEU A 226 8.83 8.32 -16.86
CA LEU A 226 8.55 8.57 -15.44
C LEU A 226 9.39 7.68 -14.53
N LEU A 227 9.63 6.43 -14.93
CA LEU A 227 10.48 5.50 -14.19
C LEU A 227 11.95 5.96 -14.21
N ASP A 228 12.44 6.46 -15.34
CA ASP A 228 13.82 6.97 -15.48
C ASP A 228 14.04 8.26 -14.65
N ASP A 229 13.09 9.21 -14.71
CA ASP A 229 13.10 10.41 -13.84
C ASP A 229 13.04 10.03 -12.36
N LEU A 230 12.30 8.97 -12.02
CA LEU A 230 12.28 8.45 -10.67
C LEU A 230 13.60 7.77 -10.27
N ALA A 231 14.21 7.01 -11.19
CA ALA A 231 15.50 6.35 -10.97
C ALA A 231 16.56 7.37 -10.55
N GLU A 232 16.64 8.49 -11.27
CA GLU A 232 17.56 9.60 -10.97
C GLU A 232 17.23 10.23 -9.60
N LYS A 233 15.95 10.46 -9.31
CA LYS A 233 15.53 11.02 -8.01
C LYS A 233 15.84 10.10 -6.84
N LEU A 234 15.71 8.78 -7.01
CA LEU A 234 15.88 7.82 -5.93
C LEU A 234 17.32 7.31 -5.79
N ASP A 235 18.20 7.70 -6.71
CA ASP A 235 19.54 7.12 -6.89
C ASP A 235 19.46 5.59 -7.04
N VAL A 236 18.52 5.14 -7.88
CA VAL A 236 18.24 3.72 -8.15
C VAL A 236 18.70 3.38 -9.56
N THR A 237 19.46 2.29 -9.70
CA THR A 237 19.83 1.73 -11.00
C THR A 237 18.90 0.58 -11.35
N PHE A 238 18.24 0.66 -12.51
CA PHE A 238 17.52 -0.47 -13.09
C PHE A 238 18.47 -1.24 -14.00
N GLU A 239 18.70 -2.51 -13.70
CA GLU A 239 19.56 -3.39 -14.49
C GLU A 239 18.72 -4.52 -15.09
N THR A 240 18.96 -4.84 -16.36
CA THR A 240 18.42 -6.06 -16.95
C THR A 240 19.36 -7.21 -16.58
N SER A 241 18.97 -8.09 -15.67
CA SER A 241 19.78 -9.29 -15.41
C SER A 241 19.91 -10.10 -16.70
N SER A 242 21.14 -10.29 -17.18
CA SER A 242 21.44 -11.19 -18.29
C SER A 242 21.40 -12.65 -17.79
N HIS A 243 20.22 -13.15 -17.47
CA HIS A 243 19.98 -14.58 -17.31
C HIS A 243 19.34 -15.13 -18.59
N LEU A 244 20.08 -14.96 -19.70
CA LEU A 244 20.04 -15.89 -20.81
C LEU A 244 21.32 -16.70 -20.69
N ASP A 245 21.20 -17.89 -20.08
CA ASP A 245 22.10 -19.04 -20.06
C ASP A 245 22.25 -19.63 -18.65
N GLU A 246 21.29 -20.49 -18.26
CA GLU A 246 21.52 -21.86 -17.73
C GLU A 246 20.24 -22.69 -17.81
#